data_AF-A0A7R9YSI7-F1
#
_entry.id   AF-A0A7R9YSI7-F1
#
_cell.length_a   1.000
_cell.length_b   1.000
_cell.length_c   1.000
_cell.angle_alpha   90.00
_cell.angle_beta   90.00
_cell.angle_gamma   90.00
#
_symmetry.space_group_name_H-M   'P 1'
#
loop_
_entity.id
_entity.type
_entity.pdbx_description
1 polymer ?
#
loop_
_entity_poly.entity_id
_entity_poly.type
_entity_poly.pdbx_seq_one_letter_code
_entity_poly.pdbx_strand_id
1 'polypeptide(L)'
;MASRGRPATGQLASAPPTPGTAGKSPATALGVTGGRIGTAAATPGSKPGTGRIRTTAGTPGGGGADNDALTKKIILKMRVRFGDAAADLAGQELISQEVSAFMNVWKSGATLREEDLSVLEAKIRQRLTGGTPRLMTMTMEKRAQVDGDEWAKMYQYQIAQGKIKEAREREALLKRQAEMRSTLDSHIRMQEAEKQRLRDADRDYHQQQCEKLKSLDEAQRAKEELQASIIKKLGEERVAQVREKEQRIARARAKIAAEEAEMAARMAYEAKTELEKEERMRRENKESLERFLKGNEENKALRALEKERVNAENEYYKEAWQAQLDKQEAQRKALLDKNRVRQTLQEIAASGREESKRWLPQEIIDKQYREREDARAKEEEERIARVKAGAKAAYQSLAEQVKEREEAKRLDKTRDLQAARMVLDRVQREQDAEAERRRLAEAEKLKFKTELEAQMKDNAQRRRVAPMTSIERLINHKMLDEVHDWQSTGKVVV
;
A
#
# COMPACT_ATOMS: atom_id res chain seq x y z
N MET A 1 63.13 -6.46 5.03
CA MET A 1 62.64 -7.24 3.86
C MET A 1 61.14 -7.48 4.02
N ALA A 2 60.39 -7.50 2.90
CA ALA A 2 58.99 -7.93 2.73
C ALA A 2 57.98 -7.61 3.88
N SER A 3 57.08 -6.63 3.79
CA SER A 3 55.99 -6.48 2.79
C SER A 3 55.05 -7.68 2.66
N ARG A 4 53.87 -7.60 3.31
CA ARG A 4 52.58 -8.12 2.80
C ARG A 4 51.43 -7.24 3.31
N GLY A 5 50.79 -6.50 2.41
CA GLY A 5 49.56 -5.76 2.71
C GLY A 5 48.31 -6.64 2.60
N ARG A 6 47.19 -6.17 3.15
CA ARG A 6 45.83 -6.70 2.92
C ARG A 6 44.90 -5.55 2.53
N PRO A 7 44.05 -5.70 1.49
CA PRO A 7 43.19 -4.63 1.02
C PRO A 7 41.76 -4.67 1.59
N ALA A 8 41.22 -3.45 1.77
CA ALA A 8 39.91 -2.99 1.32
C ALA A 8 38.56 -3.53 1.88
N THR A 9 37.70 -2.54 2.13
CA THR A 9 36.23 -2.47 1.90
C THR A 9 35.25 -3.25 2.78
N GLY A 10 34.40 -2.46 3.46
CA GLY A 10 33.08 -2.84 3.98
C GLY A 10 32.18 -1.61 4.08
N GLN A 11 31.53 -1.23 2.98
CA GLN A 11 30.54 -0.14 2.97
C GLN A 11 29.25 -0.61 3.67
N LEU A 12 28.80 0.14 4.67
CA LEU A 12 27.47 -0.05 5.28
C LEU A 12 26.43 0.66 4.41
N ALA A 13 25.63 -0.12 3.68
CA ALA A 13 24.50 0.39 2.92
C ALA A 13 23.35 0.78 3.88
N SER A 14 22.89 2.02 3.78
CA SER A 14 21.72 2.52 4.52
C SER A 14 20.42 1.99 3.91
N ALA A 15 19.47 1.61 4.76
CA ALA A 15 18.12 1.22 4.34
C ALA A 15 17.25 2.47 4.08
N PRO A 16 16.40 2.48 3.04
CA PRO A 16 15.45 3.56 2.81
C PRO A 16 14.22 3.45 3.73
N PRO A 17 13.66 4.57 4.23
CA PRO A 17 12.47 4.55 5.06
C PRO A 17 11.19 4.31 4.24
N THR A 18 10.29 3.50 4.78
CA THR A 18 8.93 3.29 4.24
C THR A 18 8.03 4.50 4.49
N PRO A 19 7.25 4.99 3.49
CA PRO A 19 6.26 6.02 3.73
C PRO A 19 5.05 5.47 4.50
N GLY A 20 4.79 6.03 5.68
CA GLY A 20 3.60 5.71 6.47
C GLY A 20 2.33 6.32 5.85
N THR A 21 1.31 5.50 5.63
CA THR A 21 -0.01 5.94 5.18
C THR A 21 -0.79 6.59 6.34
N ALA A 22 -0.85 7.92 6.34
CA ALA A 22 -1.68 8.67 7.29
C ALA A 22 -3.17 8.53 6.93
N GLY A 23 -3.98 8.06 7.89
CA GLY A 23 -5.44 7.99 7.74
C GLY A 23 -6.07 9.38 7.68
N LYS A 24 -7.13 9.52 6.87
CA LYS A 24 -8.01 10.70 6.84
C LYS A 24 -9.39 10.31 7.36
N SER A 25 -9.80 10.95 8.45
CA SER A 25 -11.20 10.98 8.90
C SER A 25 -11.98 12.10 8.17
N PRO A 26 -13.33 12.06 8.16
CA PRO A 26 -14.12 12.69 7.11
C PRO A 26 -14.69 14.06 7.47
N ALA A 27 -15.00 14.88 6.45
CA ALA A 27 -16.04 15.91 6.54
C ALA A 27 -16.51 16.39 5.15
N THR A 28 -17.77 16.85 5.11
CA THR A 28 -18.35 17.77 4.11
C THR A 28 -18.66 17.23 2.72
N ALA A 29 -19.79 16.52 2.61
CA ALA A 29 -20.54 16.45 1.35
C ALA A 29 -21.43 17.71 1.23
N LEU A 30 -21.18 18.53 0.21
CA LEU A 30 -22.06 19.63 -0.21
C LEU A 30 -22.34 19.46 -1.70
N GLY A 31 -23.55 19.03 -2.03
CA GLY A 31 -23.95 18.79 -3.41
C GLY A 31 -24.26 20.09 -4.14
N VAL A 32 -23.52 20.37 -5.22
CA VAL A 32 -23.87 21.39 -6.21
C VAL A 32 -23.77 20.76 -7.59
N THR A 33 -24.91 20.62 -8.25
CA THR A 33 -25.04 19.98 -9.57
C THR A 33 -24.63 20.94 -10.70
N GLY A 34 -23.46 20.72 -11.28
CA GLY A 34 -22.99 21.44 -12.47
C GLY A 34 -23.21 20.62 -13.76
N GLY A 35 -24.32 20.86 -14.46
CA GLY A 35 -24.55 20.30 -15.80
C GLY A 35 -23.68 21.00 -16.85
N ARG A 36 -22.94 20.22 -17.68
CA ARG A 36 -22.07 20.77 -18.73
C ARG A 36 -22.89 21.32 -19.90
N ILE A 37 -22.61 22.57 -20.27
CA ILE A 37 -22.93 23.14 -21.58
C ILE A 37 -21.90 22.60 -22.59
N GLY A 38 -22.38 22.04 -23.71
CA GLY A 38 -21.53 21.64 -24.82
C GLY A 38 -21.48 22.74 -25.89
N THR A 39 -20.33 23.39 -26.06
CA THR A 39 -20.06 24.31 -27.17
C THR A 39 -19.14 23.65 -28.19
N ALA A 40 -19.70 23.31 -29.35
CA ALA A 40 -18.91 22.95 -30.53
C ALA A 40 -18.62 24.20 -31.36
N ALA A 41 -17.36 24.41 -31.74
CA ALA A 41 -16.94 25.50 -32.61
C ALA A 41 -16.75 25.02 -34.05
N ALA A 42 -17.13 25.86 -35.01
CA ALA A 42 -16.66 25.82 -36.40
C ALA A 42 -16.58 27.26 -36.94
N THR A 43 -15.59 27.52 -37.78
CA THR A 43 -14.94 28.83 -37.95
C THR A 43 -15.41 29.58 -39.24
N PRO A 44 -14.84 30.74 -39.69
CA PRO A 44 -15.68 31.87 -40.14
C PRO A 44 -15.53 32.22 -41.64
N GLY A 45 -16.32 33.19 -42.14
CA GLY A 45 -16.16 33.70 -43.51
C GLY A 45 -17.04 34.87 -43.95
N SER A 46 -16.52 36.10 -43.79
CA SER A 46 -16.69 37.31 -44.61
C SER A 46 -17.93 37.56 -45.52
N LYS A 47 -18.56 38.73 -45.32
CA LYS A 47 -19.31 39.51 -46.35
C LYS A 47 -18.33 40.10 -47.41
N PRO A 48 -18.75 40.81 -48.49
CA PRO A 48 -20.11 41.24 -48.90
C PRO A 48 -20.50 40.92 -50.35
N GLY A 49 -21.77 41.16 -50.72
CA GLY A 49 -22.21 41.16 -52.12
C GLY A 49 -23.72 41.33 -52.30
N THR A 50 -24.14 42.44 -52.91
CA THR A 50 -25.53 42.72 -53.31
C THR A 50 -25.97 41.80 -54.46
N GLY A 51 -27.11 41.10 -54.31
CA GLY A 51 -27.63 40.21 -55.35
C GLY A 51 -29.12 39.90 -55.17
N ARG A 52 -29.93 40.21 -56.18
CA ARG A 52 -31.40 40.14 -56.20
C ARG A 52 -31.86 38.86 -56.91
N ILE A 53 -32.92 38.19 -56.42
CA ILE A 53 -34.10 37.64 -57.16
C ILE A 53 -34.76 36.41 -56.47
N ARG A 54 -36.10 36.49 -56.40
CA ARG A 54 -37.19 35.49 -56.20
C ARG A 54 -36.87 33.98 -56.08
N THR A 55 -37.56 33.32 -55.12
CA THR A 55 -38.50 32.17 -55.29
C THR A 55 -39.11 31.75 -53.93
N THR A 56 -40.34 31.25 -53.73
CA THR A 56 -41.65 31.37 -54.45
C THR A 56 -42.79 30.81 -53.53
N ALA A 57 -43.80 31.60 -53.16
CA ALA A 57 -45.10 31.13 -52.62
C ALA A 57 -46.15 32.27 -52.70
N GLY A 58 -47.42 32.06 -53.03
CA GLY A 58 -48.06 30.78 -53.35
C GLY A 58 -49.57 30.73 -53.07
N THR A 59 -50.32 31.84 -53.23
CA THR A 59 -51.78 31.87 -53.02
C THR A 59 -52.49 32.35 -54.29
N PRO A 60 -53.46 31.61 -54.85
CA PRO A 60 -54.11 31.93 -56.12
C PRO A 60 -55.39 32.77 -55.95
N GLY A 61 -55.68 33.61 -56.95
CA GLY A 61 -56.96 34.34 -57.09
C GLY A 61 -56.85 35.84 -56.83
N GLY A 62 -57.11 36.67 -57.86
CA GLY A 62 -57.16 38.14 -57.70
C GLY A 62 -56.94 38.98 -58.97
N GLY A 63 -56.30 38.45 -60.01
CA GLY A 63 -55.83 39.24 -61.17
C GLY A 63 -56.90 39.82 -62.13
N GLY A 64 -58.19 39.59 -61.87
CA GLY A 64 -59.28 40.05 -62.75
C GLY A 64 -59.80 41.46 -62.45
N ALA A 65 -59.88 41.86 -61.18
CA ALA A 65 -60.57 43.08 -60.77
C ALA A 65 -59.78 44.37 -61.08
N ASP A 66 -58.48 44.38 -60.79
CA ASP A 66 -57.65 45.58 -60.93
C ASP A 66 -57.40 45.98 -62.39
N ASN A 67 -57.27 45.00 -63.29
CA ASN A 67 -57.13 45.24 -64.73
C ASN A 67 -58.43 45.80 -65.33
N ASP A 68 -59.59 45.32 -64.91
CA ASP A 68 -60.89 45.82 -65.38
C ASP A 68 -61.14 47.26 -64.89
N ALA A 69 -60.80 47.58 -63.64
CA ALA A 69 -60.85 48.94 -63.11
C ALA A 69 -59.92 49.92 -63.87
N LEU A 70 -58.69 49.49 -64.19
CA LEU A 70 -57.75 50.29 -64.98
C LEU A 70 -58.23 50.47 -66.43
N THR A 71 -58.74 49.41 -67.05
CA THR A 71 -59.30 49.44 -68.42
C THR A 71 -60.46 50.44 -68.51
N LYS A 72 -61.42 50.38 -67.58
CA LYS A 72 -62.53 51.35 -67.48
C LYS A 72 -62.04 52.79 -67.35
N LYS A 73 -60.99 53.03 -66.55
CA LYS A 73 -60.40 54.37 -66.37
C LYS A 73 -59.72 54.91 -67.64
N ILE A 74 -59.03 54.05 -68.39
CA ILE A 74 -58.40 54.44 -69.68
C ILE A 74 -59.48 54.68 -70.75
N ILE A 75 -60.52 53.84 -70.81
CA ILE A 75 -61.69 54.08 -71.70
C ILE A 75 -62.32 55.45 -71.41
N LEU A 76 -62.54 55.79 -70.14
CA LEU A 76 -63.08 57.10 -69.77
C LEU A 76 -62.18 58.25 -70.23
N LYS A 77 -60.85 58.14 -70.02
CA LYS A 77 -59.86 59.14 -70.44
C LYS A 77 -59.85 59.33 -71.97
N MET A 78 -59.93 58.24 -72.74
CA MET A 78 -59.96 58.29 -74.20
C MET A 78 -61.29 58.83 -74.74
N ARG A 79 -62.43 58.46 -74.14
CA ARG A 79 -63.75 59.04 -74.50
C ARG A 79 -63.78 60.56 -74.30
N VAL A 80 -63.22 61.07 -73.20
CA VAL A 80 -63.10 62.52 -72.96
C VAL A 80 -62.14 63.19 -73.96
N ARG A 81 -61.02 62.54 -74.32
CA ARG A 81 -60.05 63.08 -75.29
C ARG A 81 -60.54 63.09 -76.74
N PHE A 82 -61.49 62.21 -77.09
CA PHE A 82 -62.11 62.13 -78.41
C PHE A 82 -63.59 62.56 -78.39
N GLY A 83 -63.98 63.45 -77.46
CA GLY A 83 -65.38 63.77 -77.14
C GLY A 83 -66.32 63.94 -78.34
N ASP A 84 -65.92 64.72 -79.34
CA ASP A 84 -66.75 64.97 -80.54
C ASP A 84 -66.94 63.74 -81.44
N ALA A 85 -65.95 62.84 -81.48
CA ALA A 85 -66.01 61.58 -82.23
C ALA A 85 -66.54 60.39 -81.38
N ALA A 86 -66.64 60.57 -80.06
CA ALA A 86 -67.16 59.60 -79.11
C ALA A 86 -68.64 59.87 -78.73
N ALA A 87 -69.30 60.82 -79.40
CA ALA A 87 -70.75 61.04 -79.26
C ALA A 87 -71.59 59.93 -79.92
N ASP A 88 -71.09 59.33 -81.00
CA ASP A 88 -71.73 58.21 -81.70
C ASP A 88 -71.42 56.87 -81.01
N LEU A 89 -72.40 55.96 -80.99
CA LEU A 89 -72.32 54.65 -80.33
C LEU A 89 -71.16 53.82 -80.91
N ALA A 90 -71.00 53.86 -82.24
CA ALA A 90 -69.92 53.16 -82.95
C ALA A 90 -68.52 53.67 -82.54
N GLY A 91 -68.37 54.97 -82.30
CA GLY A 91 -67.12 55.56 -81.81
C GLY A 91 -66.80 55.12 -80.37
N GLN A 92 -67.82 55.04 -79.51
CA GLN A 92 -67.66 54.56 -78.13
C GLN A 92 -67.29 53.08 -78.03
N GLU A 93 -67.84 52.24 -78.92
CA GLU A 93 -67.48 50.84 -79.04
C GLU A 93 -66.04 50.69 -79.56
N LEU A 94 -65.67 51.39 -80.63
CA LEU A 94 -64.33 51.31 -81.22
C LEU A 94 -63.24 51.72 -80.22
N ILE A 95 -63.45 52.78 -79.44
CA ILE A 95 -62.54 53.18 -78.36
C ILE A 95 -62.44 52.07 -77.30
N SER A 96 -63.57 51.44 -76.92
CA SER A 96 -63.54 50.37 -75.92
C SER A 96 -62.83 49.10 -76.42
N GLN A 97 -62.96 48.77 -77.71
CA GLN A 97 -62.30 47.62 -78.34
C GLN A 97 -60.78 47.82 -78.44
N GLU A 98 -60.30 48.97 -78.94
CA GLU A 98 -58.85 49.22 -79.07
C GLU A 98 -58.18 49.40 -77.71
N VAL A 99 -58.85 49.99 -76.70
CA VAL A 99 -58.31 50.04 -75.32
C VAL A 99 -58.26 48.64 -74.69
N SER A 100 -59.28 47.81 -74.88
CA SER A 100 -59.27 46.43 -74.37
C SER A 100 -58.20 45.56 -75.07
N ALA A 101 -58.04 45.72 -76.38
CA ALA A 101 -56.98 45.05 -77.14
C ALA A 101 -55.58 45.49 -76.68
N PHE A 102 -55.39 46.78 -76.41
CA PHE A 102 -54.15 47.32 -75.84
C PHE A 102 -53.87 46.73 -74.45
N MET A 103 -54.87 46.70 -73.56
CA MET A 103 -54.73 46.12 -72.22
C MET A 103 -54.45 44.60 -72.24
N ASN A 104 -54.98 43.87 -73.24
CA ASN A 104 -54.68 42.43 -73.42
C ASN A 104 -53.25 42.17 -73.95
N VAL A 105 -52.67 43.10 -74.71
CA VAL A 105 -51.27 43.00 -75.19
C VAL A 105 -50.28 43.50 -74.13
N TRP A 106 -50.71 44.42 -73.27
CA TRP A 106 -49.92 44.99 -72.17
C TRP A 106 -49.68 43.94 -71.07
N LYS A 107 -48.41 43.49 -70.96
CA LYS A 107 -48.02 42.46 -69.99
C LYS A 107 -48.07 43.01 -68.57
N SER A 108 -48.92 42.41 -67.73
CA SER A 108 -49.12 42.77 -66.32
C SER A 108 -47.80 42.86 -65.54
N GLY A 109 -47.34 44.08 -65.24
CA GLY A 109 -46.12 44.34 -64.48
C GLY A 109 -45.19 45.43 -65.05
N ALA A 110 -45.45 45.93 -66.26
CA ALA A 110 -44.80 47.15 -66.76
C ALA A 110 -45.52 48.41 -66.22
N THR A 111 -44.81 49.51 -65.99
CA THR A 111 -45.45 50.83 -65.75
C THR A 111 -45.82 51.48 -67.07
N LEU A 112 -47.07 51.95 -67.18
CA LEU A 112 -47.59 52.59 -68.40
C LEU A 112 -46.87 53.91 -68.67
N ARG A 113 -46.18 54.04 -69.82
CA ARG A 113 -45.48 55.28 -70.19
C ARG A 113 -46.37 56.20 -71.04
N GLU A 114 -46.05 57.48 -71.06
CA GLU A 114 -46.75 58.46 -71.90
C GLU A 114 -46.55 58.17 -73.40
N GLU A 115 -45.41 57.60 -73.76
CA GLU A 115 -45.11 57.09 -75.10
C GLU A 115 -46.13 56.01 -75.54
N ASP A 116 -46.42 55.02 -74.68
CA ASP A 116 -47.39 53.94 -74.94
C ASP A 116 -48.82 54.48 -75.12
N LEU A 117 -49.20 55.49 -74.30
CA LEU A 117 -50.45 56.22 -74.44
C LEU A 117 -50.52 56.99 -75.76
N SER A 118 -49.44 57.62 -76.20
CA SER A 118 -49.40 58.34 -77.49
C SER A 118 -49.60 57.41 -78.69
N VAL A 119 -49.07 56.18 -78.63
CA VAL A 119 -49.26 55.15 -79.66
C VAL A 119 -50.70 54.66 -79.68
N LEU A 120 -51.33 54.47 -78.52
CA LEU A 120 -52.75 54.15 -78.41
C LEU A 120 -53.64 55.27 -78.97
N GLU A 121 -53.35 56.54 -78.63
CA GLU A 121 -54.07 57.70 -79.17
C GLU A 121 -53.89 57.82 -80.70
N ALA A 122 -52.70 57.60 -81.24
CA ALA A 122 -52.45 57.59 -82.68
C ALA A 122 -53.24 56.49 -83.40
N LYS A 123 -53.32 55.30 -82.81
CA LYS A 123 -54.07 54.15 -83.35
C LYS A 123 -55.59 54.36 -83.29
N ILE A 124 -56.09 54.94 -82.20
CA ILE A 124 -57.51 55.34 -82.07
C ILE A 124 -57.85 56.44 -83.09
N ARG A 125 -56.99 57.47 -83.26
CA ARG A 125 -57.16 58.46 -84.34
C ARG A 125 -57.20 57.81 -85.72
N GLN A 126 -56.24 56.94 -86.04
CA GLN A 126 -56.16 56.25 -87.33
C GLN A 126 -57.45 55.46 -87.65
N ARG A 127 -58.04 54.80 -86.64
CA ARG A 127 -59.31 54.08 -86.77
C ARG A 127 -60.54 54.99 -86.88
N LEU A 128 -60.58 56.10 -86.15
CA LEU A 128 -61.71 57.03 -86.14
C LEU A 128 -61.71 58.00 -87.34
N THR A 129 -60.55 58.32 -87.93
CA THR A 129 -60.43 59.30 -89.03
C THR A 129 -59.84 58.77 -90.33
N GLY A 130 -59.41 57.50 -90.38
CA GLY A 130 -59.05 56.79 -91.61
C GLY A 130 -57.79 57.25 -92.36
N GLY A 131 -57.03 58.22 -91.83
CA GLY A 131 -55.92 58.86 -92.54
C GLY A 131 -54.53 58.22 -92.34
N THR A 132 -53.86 57.87 -93.45
CA THR A 132 -52.43 57.53 -93.48
C THR A 132 -51.55 58.76 -93.77
N PRO A 133 -50.46 59.02 -93.02
CA PRO A 133 -49.55 60.13 -93.29
C PRO A 133 -48.46 59.76 -94.33
N ARG A 134 -48.40 60.49 -95.45
CA ARG A 134 -47.22 60.60 -96.33
C ARG A 134 -46.45 61.88 -95.98
N LEU A 135 -45.12 61.84 -95.92
CA LEU A 135 -44.31 63.06 -95.87
C LEU A 135 -42.85 62.86 -96.31
N MET A 136 -42.22 63.98 -96.72
CA MET A 136 -40.79 64.17 -97.03
C MET A 136 -40.24 63.76 -98.40
N THR A 137 -40.70 64.44 -99.46
CA THR A 137 -39.89 64.69 -100.68
C THR A 137 -39.19 66.07 -100.69
N MET A 138 -39.71 67.06 -99.94
CA MET A 138 -39.21 68.45 -99.92
C MET A 138 -37.85 68.66 -99.22
N THR A 139 -37.32 67.68 -98.48
CA THR A 139 -36.04 67.76 -97.77
C THR A 139 -34.83 67.40 -98.62
N MET A 140 -35.01 66.76 -99.79
CA MET A 140 -33.92 66.41 -100.70
C MET A 140 -33.46 67.62 -101.53
N GLU A 141 -34.38 68.42 -102.09
CA GLU A 141 -34.03 69.56 -102.95
C GLU A 141 -33.27 70.67 -102.20
N LYS A 142 -33.60 70.92 -100.93
CA LYS A 142 -32.88 71.91 -100.11
C LYS A 142 -31.45 71.50 -99.70
N ARG A 143 -31.05 70.23 -99.87
CA ARG A 143 -29.65 69.81 -99.66
C ARG A 143 -28.75 70.18 -100.84
N ALA A 144 -29.23 70.03 -102.07
CA ALA A 144 -28.44 70.28 -103.27
C ALA A 144 -27.96 71.74 -103.41
N GLN A 145 -28.65 72.70 -102.79
CA GLN A 145 -28.23 74.12 -102.75
C GLN A 145 -27.14 74.43 -101.71
N VAL A 146 -26.83 73.52 -100.78
CA VAL A 146 -25.82 73.75 -99.72
C VAL A 146 -24.43 73.23 -100.11
N ASP A 147 -24.34 72.28 -101.04
CA ASP A 147 -23.06 71.71 -101.49
C ASP A 147 -22.18 72.69 -102.32
N GLY A 148 -22.74 73.84 -102.69
CA GLY A 148 -22.02 74.95 -103.33
C GLY A 148 -21.30 75.90 -102.38
N ASP A 149 -21.65 75.94 -101.09
CA ASP A 149 -21.12 76.91 -100.13
C ASP A 149 -19.83 76.42 -99.45
N GLU A 150 -18.74 77.19 -99.60
CA GLU A 150 -17.44 76.88 -99.02
C GLU A 150 -17.45 76.96 -97.48
N TRP A 151 -18.31 77.79 -96.89
CA TRP A 151 -18.50 77.84 -95.44
C TRP A 151 -19.14 76.56 -94.91
N ALA A 152 -20.11 76.00 -95.62
CA ALA A 152 -20.71 74.71 -95.26
C ALA A 152 -19.67 73.58 -95.29
N LYS A 153 -18.75 73.59 -96.27
CA LYS A 153 -17.63 72.63 -96.35
C LYS A 153 -16.65 72.79 -95.17
N MET A 154 -16.32 74.02 -94.77
CA MET A 154 -15.50 74.25 -93.58
C MET A 154 -16.18 73.77 -92.28
N TYR A 155 -17.48 74.03 -92.09
CA TYR A 155 -18.22 73.51 -90.93
C TYR A 155 -18.29 71.97 -90.94
N GLN A 156 -18.53 71.34 -92.10
CA GLN A 156 -18.48 69.88 -92.22
C GLN A 156 -17.09 69.32 -91.87
N TYR A 157 -16.01 69.98 -92.30
CA TYR A 157 -14.64 69.60 -91.93
C TYR A 157 -14.35 69.77 -90.42
N GLN A 158 -14.80 70.86 -89.80
CA GLN A 158 -14.69 71.04 -88.35
C GLN A 158 -15.49 70.00 -87.57
N ILE A 159 -16.71 69.66 -88.00
CA ILE A 159 -17.51 68.57 -87.42
C ILE A 159 -16.83 67.21 -87.61
N ALA A 160 -16.22 66.96 -88.77
CA ALA A 160 -15.45 65.73 -89.02
C ALA A 160 -14.21 65.66 -88.12
N GLN A 161 -13.46 66.75 -87.96
CA GLN A 161 -12.35 66.82 -87.01
C GLN A 161 -12.80 66.62 -85.56
N GLY A 162 -13.94 67.20 -85.16
CA GLY A 162 -14.56 66.99 -83.85
C GLY A 162 -14.85 65.50 -83.61
N LYS A 163 -15.53 64.84 -84.56
CA LYS A 163 -15.81 63.40 -84.50
C LYS A 163 -14.54 62.53 -84.45
N ILE A 164 -13.47 62.91 -85.16
CA ILE A 164 -12.18 62.20 -85.13
C ILE A 164 -11.49 62.39 -83.77
N LYS A 165 -11.56 63.59 -83.16
CA LYS A 165 -11.04 63.83 -81.80
C LYS A 165 -11.84 63.05 -80.76
N GLU A 166 -13.17 63.12 -80.78
CA GLU A 166 -14.04 62.32 -79.91
C GLU A 166 -13.79 60.81 -80.04
N ALA A 167 -13.58 60.30 -81.27
CA ALA A 167 -13.28 58.89 -81.50
C ALA A 167 -11.95 58.50 -80.85
N ARG A 168 -10.89 59.31 -81.04
CA ARG A 168 -9.58 59.09 -80.40
C ARG A 168 -9.64 59.20 -78.88
N GLU A 169 -10.44 60.11 -78.33
CA GLU A 169 -10.67 60.25 -76.89
C GLU A 169 -11.44 59.06 -76.32
N ARG A 170 -12.47 58.56 -77.01
CA ARG A 170 -13.17 57.33 -76.65
C ARG A 170 -12.24 56.12 -76.68
N GLU A 171 -11.41 55.97 -77.71
CA GLU A 171 -10.40 54.91 -77.77
C GLU A 171 -9.36 55.02 -76.64
N ALA A 172 -8.90 56.22 -76.32
CA ALA A 172 -7.96 56.46 -75.22
C ALA A 172 -8.60 56.14 -73.84
N LEU A 173 -9.87 56.49 -73.64
CA LEU A 173 -10.63 56.11 -72.44
C LEU A 173 -10.83 54.60 -72.34
N LEU A 174 -11.17 53.92 -73.44
CA LEU A 174 -11.31 52.46 -73.47
C LEU A 174 -9.97 51.76 -73.18
N LYS A 175 -8.85 52.26 -73.72
CA LYS A 175 -7.50 51.77 -73.39
C LYS A 175 -7.18 51.93 -71.90
N ARG A 176 -7.39 53.13 -71.34
CA ARG A 176 -7.21 53.38 -69.89
C ARG A 176 -8.11 52.49 -69.03
N GLN A 177 -9.35 52.22 -69.44
CA GLN A 177 -10.25 51.30 -68.74
C GLN A 177 -9.77 49.84 -68.84
N ALA A 178 -9.22 49.42 -69.98
CA ALA A 178 -8.65 48.08 -70.14
C ALA A 178 -7.37 47.90 -69.31
N GLU A 179 -6.49 48.90 -69.30
CA GLU A 179 -5.29 48.95 -68.44
C GLU A 179 -5.67 48.89 -66.96
N MET A 180 -6.64 49.70 -66.52
CA MET A 180 -7.13 49.70 -65.14
C MET A 180 -7.79 48.37 -64.74
N ARG A 181 -8.51 47.70 -65.65
CA ARG A 181 -9.04 46.35 -65.40
C ARG A 181 -7.92 45.33 -65.26
N SER A 182 -6.91 45.39 -66.15
CA SER A 182 -5.74 44.50 -66.10
C SER A 182 -4.95 44.63 -64.80
N THR A 183 -4.77 45.85 -64.27
CA THR A 183 -4.11 46.05 -62.97
C THR A 183 -4.97 45.55 -61.80
N LEU A 184 -6.28 45.80 -61.81
CA LEU A 184 -7.20 45.29 -60.79
C LEU A 184 -7.25 43.75 -60.78
N ASP A 185 -7.36 43.11 -61.95
CA ASP A 185 -7.34 41.65 -62.09
C ASP A 185 -6.02 41.05 -61.59
N SER A 186 -4.89 41.73 -61.84
CA SER A 186 -3.58 41.35 -61.30
C SER A 186 -3.55 41.42 -59.77
N HIS A 187 -4.07 42.48 -59.17
CA HIS A 187 -4.18 42.60 -57.71
C HIS A 187 -5.10 41.55 -57.08
N ILE A 188 -6.24 41.23 -57.73
CA ILE A 188 -7.15 40.16 -57.29
C ILE A 188 -6.42 38.81 -57.30
N ARG A 189 -5.74 38.46 -58.40
CA ARG A 189 -4.98 37.21 -58.51
C ARG A 189 -3.86 37.11 -57.46
N MET A 190 -3.15 38.20 -57.18
CA MET A 190 -2.14 38.20 -56.11
C MET A 190 -2.77 37.96 -54.72
N GLN A 191 -3.89 38.62 -54.40
CA GLN A 191 -4.60 38.38 -53.14
C GLN A 191 -5.18 36.96 -53.03
N GLU A 192 -5.63 36.36 -54.13
CA GLU A 192 -6.13 34.99 -54.14
C GLU A 192 -4.99 33.99 -53.93
N ALA A 193 -3.84 34.18 -54.58
CA ALA A 193 -2.64 33.36 -54.36
C ALA A 193 -2.09 33.50 -52.93
N GLU A 194 -2.13 34.70 -52.35
CA GLU A 194 -1.75 34.95 -50.95
C GLU A 194 -2.73 34.26 -49.98
N LYS A 195 -4.04 34.37 -50.20
CA LYS A 195 -5.07 33.65 -49.43
C LYS A 195 -4.93 32.12 -49.54
N GLN A 196 -4.53 31.60 -50.69
CA GLN A 196 -4.24 30.17 -50.85
C GLN A 196 -3.01 29.76 -50.04
N ARG A 197 -1.89 30.50 -50.17
CA ARG A 197 -0.69 30.27 -49.35
C ARG A 197 -0.95 30.30 -47.85
N LEU A 198 -1.76 31.25 -47.37
CA LEU A 198 -2.14 31.31 -45.96
C LEU A 198 -2.96 30.08 -45.52
N ARG A 199 -3.93 29.63 -46.34
CA ARG A 199 -4.72 28.42 -46.05
C ARG A 199 -3.88 27.15 -46.02
N ASP A 200 -2.89 27.04 -46.91
CA ASP A 200 -2.01 25.88 -46.95
C ASP A 200 -1.01 25.91 -45.78
N ALA A 201 -0.48 27.09 -45.42
CA ALA A 201 0.31 27.26 -44.20
C ALA A 201 -0.48 26.94 -42.91
N ASP A 202 -1.77 27.34 -42.83
CA ASP A 202 -2.66 26.99 -41.70
C ASP A 202 -2.90 25.47 -41.62
N ARG A 203 -3.04 24.80 -42.78
CA ARG A 203 -3.19 23.34 -42.86
C ARG A 203 -1.93 22.62 -42.41
N ASP A 204 -0.77 23.05 -42.89
CA ASP A 204 0.53 22.47 -42.52
C ASP A 204 0.81 22.68 -41.03
N TYR A 205 0.51 23.87 -40.50
CA TYR A 205 0.59 24.14 -39.06
C TYR A 205 -0.35 23.23 -38.25
N HIS A 206 -1.60 23.06 -38.68
CA HIS A 206 -2.55 22.17 -38.02
C HIS A 206 -2.10 20.70 -38.07
N GLN A 207 -1.53 20.24 -39.18
CA GLN A 207 -0.95 18.89 -39.29
C GLN A 207 0.21 18.71 -38.31
N GLN A 208 1.15 19.66 -38.25
CA GLN A 208 2.25 19.66 -37.29
C GLN A 208 1.76 19.65 -35.83
N GLN A 209 0.70 20.38 -35.49
CA GLN A 209 0.11 20.30 -34.15
C GLN A 209 -0.53 18.93 -33.88
N CYS A 210 -1.23 18.33 -34.84
CA CYS A 210 -1.79 16.99 -34.68
C CYS A 210 -0.70 15.91 -34.50
N GLU A 211 0.41 15.98 -35.24
CA GLU A 211 1.54 15.07 -35.09
C GLU A 211 2.27 15.26 -33.75
N LYS A 212 2.41 16.52 -33.32
CA LYS A 212 2.97 16.86 -32.00
C LYS A 212 2.09 16.36 -30.86
N LEU A 213 0.77 16.42 -30.99
CA LEU A 213 -0.16 15.85 -30.00
C LEU A 213 -0.08 14.32 -29.99
N LYS A 214 -0.10 13.65 -31.14
CA LYS A 214 0.04 12.18 -31.24
C LYS A 214 1.34 11.68 -30.59
N SER A 215 2.47 12.32 -30.89
CA SER A 215 3.77 11.95 -30.31
C SER A 215 3.86 12.23 -28.80
N LEU A 216 3.15 13.25 -28.29
CA LEU A 216 3.00 13.46 -26.85
C LEU A 216 2.12 12.38 -26.19
N ASP A 217 1.01 11.98 -26.82
CA ASP A 217 0.12 10.92 -26.34
C ASP A 217 0.84 9.55 -26.33
N GLU A 218 1.60 9.24 -27.38
CA GLU A 218 2.45 8.04 -27.47
C GLU A 218 3.54 8.05 -26.37
N ALA A 219 4.19 9.20 -26.14
CA ALA A 219 5.18 9.34 -25.07
C ALA A 219 4.55 9.28 -23.66
N GLN A 220 3.27 9.63 -23.48
CA GLN A 220 2.54 9.41 -22.23
C GLN A 220 2.21 7.94 -22.04
N ARG A 221 1.65 7.25 -23.05
CA ARG A 221 1.38 5.80 -23.00
C ARG A 221 2.63 4.98 -22.70
N ALA A 222 3.76 5.28 -23.35
CA ALA A 222 5.03 4.63 -23.07
C ALA A 222 5.50 4.82 -21.62
N LYS A 223 5.21 5.97 -20.99
CA LYS A 223 5.50 6.21 -19.57
C LYS A 223 4.55 5.43 -18.66
N GLU A 224 3.26 5.37 -18.98
CA GLU A 224 2.26 4.59 -18.24
C GLU A 224 2.56 3.09 -18.30
N GLU A 225 2.90 2.56 -19.48
CA GLU A 225 3.35 1.18 -19.67
C GLU A 225 4.63 0.87 -18.88
N LEU A 226 5.61 1.79 -18.91
CA LEU A 226 6.84 1.65 -18.11
C LEU A 226 6.51 1.64 -16.61
N GLN A 227 5.68 2.56 -16.13
CA GLN A 227 5.23 2.60 -14.72
C GLN A 227 4.47 1.33 -14.33
N ALA A 228 3.55 0.85 -15.16
CA ALA A 228 2.84 -0.40 -14.94
C ALA A 228 3.80 -1.60 -14.88
N SER A 229 4.81 -1.64 -15.75
CA SER A 229 5.84 -2.70 -15.72
C SER A 229 6.70 -2.65 -14.44
N ILE A 230 7.04 -1.46 -13.95
CA ILE A 230 7.78 -1.26 -12.69
C ILE A 230 6.91 -1.69 -11.51
N ILE A 231 5.65 -1.28 -11.45
CA ILE A 231 4.70 -1.68 -10.40
C ILE A 231 4.52 -3.19 -10.38
N LYS A 232 4.41 -3.83 -11.55
CA LYS A 232 4.30 -5.29 -11.68
C LYS A 232 5.55 -6.00 -11.13
N LYS A 233 6.75 -5.61 -11.56
CA LYS A 233 8.02 -6.15 -11.06
C LYS A 233 8.17 -5.98 -9.55
N LEU A 234 7.84 -4.79 -9.03
CA LEU A 234 7.92 -4.49 -7.60
C LEU A 234 6.87 -5.28 -6.78
N GLY A 235 5.74 -5.63 -7.39
CA GLY A 235 4.78 -6.60 -6.85
C GLY A 235 5.32 -8.04 -6.84
N GLU A 236 5.92 -8.50 -7.93
CA GLU A 236 6.56 -9.82 -8.05
C GLU A 236 7.71 -9.98 -7.03
N GLU A 237 8.57 -8.96 -6.89
CA GLU A 237 9.64 -8.89 -5.88
C GLU A 237 9.10 -8.98 -4.44
N ARG A 238 8.01 -8.27 -4.12
CA ARG A 238 7.36 -8.35 -2.79
C ARG A 238 6.83 -9.77 -2.52
N VAL A 239 6.19 -10.41 -3.51
CA VAL A 239 5.72 -11.80 -3.38
C VAL A 239 6.90 -12.76 -3.19
N ALA A 240 8.01 -12.56 -3.91
CA ALA A 240 9.23 -13.34 -3.74
C ALA A 240 9.82 -13.18 -2.32
N GLN A 241 9.93 -11.95 -1.80
CA GLN A 241 10.41 -11.67 -0.45
C GLN A 241 9.53 -12.31 0.65
N VAL A 242 8.21 -12.30 0.48
CA VAL A 242 7.27 -12.96 1.41
C VAL A 242 7.48 -14.48 1.38
N ARG A 243 7.51 -15.09 0.18
CA ARG A 243 7.78 -16.53 0.02
C ARG A 243 9.14 -16.93 0.61
N GLU A 244 10.17 -16.10 0.44
CA GLU A 244 11.48 -16.38 1.02
C GLU A 244 11.45 -16.33 2.56
N LYS A 245 10.76 -15.35 3.15
CA LYS A 245 10.51 -15.30 4.61
C LYS A 245 9.77 -16.54 5.10
N GLU A 246 8.71 -16.94 4.42
CA GLU A 246 7.93 -18.15 4.76
C GLU A 246 8.80 -19.40 4.69
N GLN A 247 9.62 -19.55 3.64
CA GLN A 247 10.56 -20.67 3.52
C GLN A 247 11.65 -20.65 4.61
N ARG A 248 12.18 -19.49 4.98
CA ARG A 248 13.13 -19.36 6.11
C ARG A 248 12.50 -19.77 7.43
N ILE A 249 11.26 -19.35 7.70
CA ILE A 249 10.49 -19.74 8.90
C ILE A 249 10.18 -21.24 8.89
N ALA A 250 9.77 -21.79 7.75
CA ALA A 250 9.49 -23.22 7.60
C ALA A 250 10.75 -24.08 7.83
N ARG A 251 11.91 -23.68 7.28
CA ARG A 251 13.20 -24.35 7.53
C ARG A 251 13.63 -24.26 8.99
N ALA A 252 13.44 -23.11 9.64
CA ALA A 252 13.73 -22.96 11.06
C ALA A 252 12.85 -23.86 11.94
N ARG A 253 11.53 -23.91 11.67
CA ARG A 253 10.59 -24.80 12.36
C ARG A 253 10.92 -26.28 12.12
N ALA A 254 11.28 -26.67 10.90
CA ALA A 254 11.69 -28.03 10.59
C ALA A 254 12.98 -28.43 11.32
N LYS A 255 13.95 -27.50 11.47
CA LYS A 255 15.16 -27.74 12.26
C LYS A 255 14.85 -27.93 13.73
N ILE A 256 14.01 -27.07 14.33
CA ILE A 256 13.57 -27.20 15.72
C ILE A 256 12.85 -28.55 15.93
N ALA A 257 11.91 -28.90 15.07
CA ALA A 257 11.18 -30.18 15.18
C ALA A 257 12.11 -31.41 15.03
N ALA A 258 13.16 -31.32 14.21
CA ALA A 258 14.18 -32.37 14.12
C ALA A 258 15.05 -32.47 15.38
N GLU A 259 15.45 -31.34 15.96
CA GLU A 259 16.19 -31.28 17.22
C GLU A 259 15.35 -31.78 18.41
N GLU A 260 14.07 -31.42 18.47
CA GLU A 260 13.09 -31.93 19.44
C GLU A 260 12.89 -33.45 19.30
N ALA A 261 12.77 -33.96 18.07
CA ALA A 261 12.66 -35.40 17.81
C ALA A 261 13.95 -36.16 18.20
N GLU A 262 15.12 -35.59 17.95
CA GLU A 262 16.40 -36.19 18.37
C GLU A 262 16.53 -36.20 19.90
N MET A 263 16.19 -35.10 20.58
CA MET A 263 16.16 -35.04 22.05
C MET A 263 15.15 -36.04 22.63
N ALA A 264 13.94 -36.14 22.06
CA ALA A 264 12.95 -37.11 22.49
C ALA A 264 13.42 -38.56 22.31
N ALA A 265 14.12 -38.86 21.21
CA ALA A 265 14.71 -40.19 20.97
C ALA A 265 15.83 -40.51 21.97
N ARG A 266 16.68 -39.54 22.32
CA ARG A 266 17.71 -39.68 23.37
C ARG A 266 17.09 -39.92 24.74
N MET A 267 16.11 -39.11 25.15
CA MET A 267 15.39 -39.28 26.42
C MET A 267 14.68 -40.65 26.50
N ALA A 268 14.07 -41.12 25.40
CA ALA A 268 13.45 -42.45 25.33
C ALA A 268 14.47 -43.59 25.44
N TYR A 269 15.65 -43.44 24.84
CA TYR A 269 16.76 -44.38 24.98
C TYR A 269 17.30 -44.40 26.42
N GLU A 270 17.57 -43.24 27.01
CA GLU A 270 18.04 -43.09 28.39
C GLU A 270 17.06 -43.75 29.36
N ALA A 271 15.77 -43.39 29.31
CA ALA A 271 14.72 -44.00 30.14
C ALA A 271 14.63 -45.52 29.97
N LYS A 272 14.79 -46.04 28.75
CA LYS A 272 14.84 -47.49 28.51
C LYS A 272 16.06 -48.13 29.21
N THR A 273 17.26 -47.53 29.09
CA THR A 273 18.45 -48.06 29.77
C THR A 273 18.37 -47.96 31.29
N GLU A 274 17.65 -46.98 31.84
CA GLU A 274 17.40 -46.87 33.28
C GLU A 274 16.43 -47.96 33.76
N LEU A 275 15.34 -48.21 33.03
CA LEU A 275 14.43 -49.33 33.33
C LEU A 275 15.14 -50.70 33.24
N GLU A 276 16.01 -50.91 32.25
CA GLU A 276 16.82 -52.13 32.13
C GLU A 276 17.80 -52.29 33.32
N LYS A 277 18.41 -51.19 33.80
CA LYS A 277 19.23 -51.19 35.02
C LYS A 277 18.40 -51.49 36.26
N GLU A 278 17.23 -50.86 36.42
CA GLU A 278 16.33 -51.14 37.56
C GLU A 278 15.88 -52.60 37.57
N GLU A 279 15.46 -53.14 36.43
CA GLU A 279 15.09 -54.56 36.33
C GLU A 279 16.24 -55.47 36.69
N ARG A 280 17.45 -55.17 36.22
CA ARG A 280 18.65 -55.93 36.59
C ARG A 280 18.91 -55.87 38.09
N MET A 281 18.86 -54.69 38.71
CA MET A 281 18.99 -54.53 40.17
C MET A 281 17.88 -55.28 40.93
N ARG A 282 16.63 -55.28 40.42
CA ARG A 282 15.53 -56.07 41.01
C ARG A 282 15.79 -57.58 40.91
N ARG A 283 16.40 -58.08 39.82
CA ARG A 283 16.79 -59.50 39.68
C ARG A 283 17.95 -59.85 40.61
N GLU A 284 19.02 -59.05 40.63
CA GLU A 284 20.16 -59.24 41.54
C GLU A 284 19.73 -59.21 43.01
N ASN A 285 18.81 -58.31 43.39
CA ASN A 285 18.23 -58.27 44.74
C ASN A 285 17.36 -59.49 45.08
N LYS A 286 16.61 -60.04 44.11
CA LYS A 286 15.86 -61.29 44.30
C LYS A 286 16.80 -62.48 44.50
N GLU A 287 17.80 -62.64 43.65
CA GLU A 287 18.81 -63.70 43.78
C GLU A 287 19.59 -63.58 45.10
N SER A 288 19.93 -62.36 45.51
CA SER A 288 20.55 -62.06 46.81
C SER A 288 19.67 -62.54 47.97
N LEU A 289 18.37 -62.20 47.94
CA LEU A 289 17.40 -62.63 48.95
C LEU A 289 17.22 -64.16 48.96
N GLU A 290 17.12 -64.81 47.81
CA GLU A 290 17.03 -66.27 47.71
C GLU A 290 18.27 -66.97 48.27
N ARG A 291 19.48 -66.46 47.99
CA ARG A 291 20.74 -66.97 48.57
C ARG A 291 20.77 -66.77 50.09
N PHE A 292 20.30 -65.62 50.59
CA PHE A 292 20.21 -65.35 52.01
C PHE A 292 19.21 -66.28 52.72
N LEU A 293 18.05 -66.55 52.11
CA LEU A 293 17.05 -67.48 52.66
C LEU A 293 17.57 -68.92 52.70
N LYS A 294 18.20 -69.40 51.61
CA LYS A 294 18.85 -70.73 51.59
C LYS A 294 19.95 -70.84 52.65
N GLY A 295 20.81 -69.83 52.77
CA GLY A 295 21.82 -69.78 53.83
C GLY A 295 21.22 -69.75 55.25
N ASN A 296 20.01 -69.21 55.42
CA ASN A 296 19.29 -69.26 56.70
C ASN A 296 18.74 -70.67 56.98
N GLU A 297 18.17 -71.34 55.98
CA GLU A 297 17.72 -72.74 56.06
C GLU A 297 18.89 -73.70 56.36
N GLU A 298 20.03 -73.54 55.70
CA GLU A 298 21.28 -74.26 55.97
C GLU A 298 21.76 -74.02 57.41
N ASN A 299 21.81 -72.77 57.87
CA ASN A 299 22.17 -72.44 59.25
C ASN A 299 21.19 -73.04 60.27
N LYS A 300 19.89 -73.09 59.96
CA LYS A 300 18.86 -73.71 60.80
C LYS A 300 19.04 -75.24 60.86
N ALA A 301 19.38 -75.88 59.74
CA ALA A 301 19.69 -77.31 59.68
C ALA A 301 20.97 -77.63 60.48
N LEU A 302 22.04 -76.85 60.33
CA LEU A 302 23.26 -76.99 61.12
C LEU A 302 23.01 -76.83 62.63
N ARG A 303 22.17 -75.87 63.04
CA ARG A 303 21.76 -75.71 64.44
C ARG A 303 20.91 -76.87 64.97
N ALA A 304 20.11 -77.50 64.10
CA ALA A 304 19.35 -78.70 64.47
C ALA A 304 20.30 -79.90 64.68
N LEU A 305 21.23 -80.13 63.75
CA LEU A 305 22.25 -81.18 63.85
C LEU A 305 23.17 -80.99 65.07
N GLU A 306 23.61 -79.76 65.35
CA GLU A 306 24.41 -79.48 66.56
C GLU A 306 23.61 -79.74 67.83
N LYS A 307 22.31 -79.38 67.85
CA LYS A 307 21.42 -79.68 68.98
C LYS A 307 21.21 -81.19 69.16
N GLU A 308 21.09 -81.95 68.07
CA GLU A 308 21.02 -83.41 68.11
C GLU A 308 22.32 -84.02 68.62
N ARG A 309 23.49 -83.51 68.18
CA ARG A 309 24.79 -83.95 68.71
C ARG A 309 24.92 -83.67 70.21
N VAL A 310 24.56 -82.46 70.65
CA VAL A 310 24.55 -82.08 72.07
C VAL A 310 23.55 -82.92 72.88
N ASN A 311 22.39 -83.27 72.32
CA ASN A 311 21.44 -84.18 72.98
C ASN A 311 22.04 -85.58 73.14
N ALA A 312 22.66 -86.14 72.09
CA ALA A 312 23.30 -87.45 72.13
C ALA A 312 24.51 -87.48 73.10
N GLU A 313 25.32 -86.42 73.12
CA GLU A 313 26.38 -86.23 74.12
C GLU A 313 25.80 -86.20 75.54
N ASN A 314 24.71 -85.46 75.77
CA ASN A 314 24.03 -85.42 77.07
C ASN A 314 23.41 -86.76 77.48
N GLU A 315 22.88 -87.55 76.54
CA GLU A 315 22.37 -88.90 76.81
C GLU A 315 23.51 -89.85 77.17
N TYR A 316 24.61 -89.85 76.40
CA TYR A 316 25.83 -90.58 76.75
C TYR A 316 26.37 -90.18 78.13
N TYR A 317 26.40 -88.89 78.47
CA TYR A 317 26.79 -88.44 79.81
C TYR A 317 25.81 -88.91 80.89
N LYS A 318 24.49 -88.92 80.64
CA LYS A 318 23.50 -89.46 81.59
C LYS A 318 23.72 -90.96 81.82
N GLU A 319 23.93 -91.74 80.77
CA GLU A 319 24.21 -93.18 80.88
C GLU A 319 25.52 -93.45 81.63
N ALA A 320 26.59 -92.69 81.32
CA ALA A 320 27.86 -92.79 82.02
C ALA A 320 27.74 -92.41 83.52
N TRP A 321 27.00 -91.34 83.84
CA TRP A 321 26.70 -90.95 85.21
C TRP A 321 25.83 -91.97 85.93
N GLN A 322 24.82 -92.53 85.26
CA GLN A 322 23.96 -93.57 85.83
C GLN A 322 24.75 -94.84 86.10
N ALA A 323 25.59 -95.30 85.17
CA ALA A 323 26.51 -96.42 85.39
C ALA A 323 27.54 -96.12 86.50
N GLN A 324 27.92 -94.86 86.72
CA GLN A 324 28.76 -94.45 87.85
C GLN A 324 27.97 -94.43 89.18
N LEU A 325 26.69 -94.03 89.18
CA LEU A 325 25.78 -94.12 90.31
C LEU A 325 25.51 -95.58 90.66
N ASP A 326 25.18 -96.44 89.69
CA ASP A 326 24.98 -97.88 89.89
C ASP A 326 26.25 -98.54 90.46
N LYS A 327 27.44 -98.14 90.00
CA LYS A 327 28.72 -98.56 90.62
C LYS A 327 28.85 -98.06 92.06
N GLN A 328 28.49 -96.81 92.33
CA GLN A 328 28.50 -96.26 93.70
C GLN A 328 27.42 -96.90 94.59
N GLU A 329 26.27 -97.30 94.06
CA GLU A 329 25.21 -98.00 94.78
C GLU A 329 25.59 -99.46 95.02
N ALA A 330 26.18 -100.15 94.05
CA ALA A 330 26.76 -101.48 94.25
C ALA A 330 27.90 -101.43 95.28
N GLN A 331 28.77 -100.41 95.22
CA GLN A 331 29.81 -100.18 96.23
C GLN A 331 29.21 -99.81 97.59
N ARG A 332 28.20 -98.93 97.67
CA ARG A 332 27.50 -98.58 98.90
C ARG A 332 26.76 -99.77 99.48
N LYS A 333 26.14 -100.62 98.66
CA LYS A 333 25.45 -101.84 99.07
C LYS A 333 26.46 -102.86 99.58
N ALA A 334 27.53 -103.14 98.84
CA ALA A 334 28.63 -103.98 99.32
C ALA A 334 29.32 -103.42 100.57
N LEU A 335 29.43 -102.09 100.69
CA LEU A 335 29.90 -101.42 101.90
C LEU A 335 28.87 -101.47 103.03
N LEU A 336 27.57 -101.40 102.77
CA LEU A 336 26.49 -101.53 103.75
C LEU A 336 26.29 -102.98 104.17
N ASP A 337 26.60 -103.96 103.34
CA ASP A 337 26.62 -105.38 103.70
C ASP A 337 27.90 -105.67 104.51
N LYS A 338 29.06 -105.14 104.11
CA LYS A 338 30.27 -105.14 104.96
C LYS A 338 30.11 -104.33 106.24
N ASN A 339 29.34 -103.25 106.22
CA ASN A 339 29.05 -102.40 107.37
C ASN A 339 27.99 -103.06 108.24
N ARG A 340 27.01 -103.78 107.71
CA ARG A 340 26.12 -104.68 108.45
C ARG A 340 26.89 -105.81 109.10
N VAL A 341 27.82 -106.45 108.41
CA VAL A 341 28.73 -107.45 109.03
C VAL A 341 29.62 -106.77 110.09
N ARG A 342 30.12 -105.56 109.84
CA ARG A 342 30.86 -104.79 110.85
C ARG A 342 29.99 -104.23 111.96
N GLN A 343 28.69 -104.04 111.75
CA GLN A 343 27.69 -103.54 112.70
C GLN A 343 27.13 -104.68 113.51
N THR A 344 27.02 -105.91 112.99
CA THR A 344 26.82 -107.06 113.87
C THR A 344 28.08 -107.27 114.72
N LEU A 345 29.28 -107.12 114.15
CA LEU A 345 30.54 -107.12 114.92
C LEU A 345 30.72 -105.88 115.84
N GLN A 346 30.10 -104.74 115.54
CA GLN A 346 30.14 -103.50 116.33
C GLN A 346 28.88 -103.30 117.20
N GLU A 347 27.82 -104.08 117.09
CA GLU A 347 26.77 -104.21 118.10
C GLU A 347 27.30 -105.17 119.16
N ILE A 348 28.05 -106.21 118.73
CA ILE A 348 28.91 -107.00 119.60
C ILE A 348 29.97 -106.12 120.31
N ALA A 349 30.65 -105.19 119.62
CA ALA A 349 31.76 -104.41 120.21
C ALA A 349 31.44 -103.00 120.76
N ALA A 350 30.46 -102.27 120.22
CA ALA A 350 29.99 -100.95 120.69
C ALA A 350 28.88 -101.05 121.75
N SER A 351 28.62 -102.27 122.23
CA SER A 351 28.34 -102.50 123.65
C SER A 351 29.38 -101.84 124.58
N GLY A 352 30.55 -101.41 124.07
CA GLY A 352 31.44 -100.47 124.73
C GLY A 352 31.98 -99.30 123.86
N ARG A 353 31.46 -98.08 124.13
CA ARG A 353 32.12 -96.73 124.10
C ARG A 353 31.75 -95.73 122.98
N GLU A 354 32.04 -94.46 123.28
CA GLU A 354 31.26 -93.24 122.93
C GLU A 354 31.75 -92.39 121.73
N GLU A 355 30.88 -91.49 121.26
CA GLU A 355 31.02 -90.66 120.04
C GLU A 355 31.41 -89.19 120.35
N SER A 356 32.56 -88.66 119.87
CA SER A 356 32.88 -87.23 120.13
C SER A 356 33.70 -86.46 119.08
N LYS A 357 34.00 -86.99 117.87
CA LYS A 357 34.78 -86.26 116.85
C LYS A 357 34.21 -86.44 115.43
N ARG A 358 33.41 -85.47 114.96
CA ARG A 358 32.73 -85.51 113.64
C ARG A 358 32.71 -84.21 112.81
N TRP A 359 33.31 -83.10 113.24
CA TRP A 359 33.20 -81.80 112.55
C TRP A 359 34.55 -81.11 112.32
N LEU A 360 34.69 -80.41 111.19
CA LEU A 360 35.92 -79.73 110.73
C LEU A 360 35.85 -78.20 111.02
N PRO A 361 36.97 -77.48 111.21
CA PRO A 361 36.94 -76.09 111.71
C PRO A 361 36.49 -75.01 110.71
N GLN A 362 35.87 -73.96 111.26
CA GLN A 362 35.22 -72.85 110.54
C GLN A 362 36.18 -71.93 109.76
N GLU A 363 37.43 -71.81 110.18
CA GLU A 363 38.40 -70.79 109.70
C GLU A 363 38.74 -70.86 108.19
N ILE A 364 38.47 -72.01 107.56
CA ILE A 364 38.71 -72.22 106.12
C ILE A 364 37.64 -71.49 105.28
N ILE A 365 36.43 -71.33 105.82
CA ILE A 365 35.28 -70.72 105.13
C ILE A 365 35.49 -69.21 104.98
N ASP A 366 35.97 -68.55 106.04
CA ASP A 366 36.07 -67.08 106.09
C ASP A 366 37.15 -66.50 105.16
N LYS A 367 38.20 -67.27 104.83
CA LYS A 367 39.26 -66.83 103.91
C LYS A 367 38.75 -66.73 102.47
N GLN A 368 37.98 -67.71 102.01
CA GLN A 368 37.46 -67.76 100.64
C GLN A 368 36.41 -66.67 100.35
N TYR A 369 35.78 -66.12 101.38
CA TYR A 369 34.82 -65.03 101.23
C TYR A 369 35.52 -63.70 100.88
N ARG A 370 36.65 -63.39 101.54
CA ARG A 370 37.37 -62.11 101.38
C ARG A 370 37.98 -61.96 99.99
N GLU A 371 38.60 -63.00 99.47
CA GLU A 371 39.23 -63.00 98.13
C GLU A 371 38.23 -62.70 96.99
N ARG A 372 36.92 -62.97 97.20
CA ARG A 372 35.86 -62.67 96.22
C ARG A 372 35.34 -61.24 96.27
N GLU A 373 35.42 -60.57 97.42
CA GLU A 373 35.06 -59.15 97.54
C GLU A 373 36.09 -58.27 96.82
N ASP A 374 37.39 -58.49 97.09
CA ASP A 374 38.50 -57.72 96.51
C ASP A 374 38.59 -57.84 94.97
N ALA A 375 38.12 -58.95 94.41
CA ALA A 375 38.03 -59.14 92.96
C ALA A 375 36.92 -58.30 92.31
N ARG A 376 35.76 -58.18 92.96
CA ARG A 376 34.61 -57.41 92.43
C ARG A 376 34.87 -55.91 92.43
N ALA A 377 35.53 -55.39 93.47
CA ALA A 377 35.86 -53.96 93.58
C ALA A 377 36.69 -53.46 92.37
N LYS A 378 37.69 -54.24 91.94
CA LYS A 378 38.58 -53.86 90.83
C LYS A 378 37.87 -53.82 89.48
N GLU A 379 36.97 -54.76 89.21
CA GLU A 379 36.20 -54.80 87.96
C GLU A 379 35.26 -53.57 87.83
N GLU A 380 34.69 -53.11 88.94
CA GLU A 380 33.80 -51.95 88.97
C GLU A 380 34.55 -50.62 88.71
N GLU A 381 35.78 -50.47 89.24
CA GLU A 381 36.64 -49.32 88.94
C GLU A 381 37.00 -49.24 87.45
N GLU A 382 37.40 -50.35 86.83
CA GLU A 382 37.71 -50.42 85.39
C GLU A 382 36.49 -50.12 84.51
N ARG A 383 35.29 -50.52 84.94
CA ARG A 383 34.03 -50.22 84.25
C ARG A 383 33.74 -48.71 84.32
N ILE A 384 33.88 -48.09 85.49
CA ILE A 384 33.69 -46.63 85.67
C ILE A 384 34.71 -45.84 84.82
N ALA A 385 35.96 -46.27 84.77
CA ALA A 385 37.00 -45.65 83.94
C ALA A 385 36.65 -45.70 82.44
N ARG A 386 36.22 -46.87 81.93
CA ARG A 386 35.79 -47.04 80.54
C ARG A 386 34.60 -46.17 80.17
N VAL A 387 33.58 -46.07 81.04
CA VAL A 387 32.40 -45.20 80.82
C VAL A 387 32.80 -43.72 80.75
N LYS A 388 33.67 -43.25 81.65
CA LYS A 388 34.16 -41.86 81.65
C LYS A 388 34.98 -41.55 80.38
N ALA A 389 35.81 -42.47 79.92
CA ALA A 389 36.57 -42.32 78.68
C ALA A 389 35.66 -42.24 77.44
N GLY A 390 34.68 -43.14 77.33
CA GLY A 390 33.70 -43.13 76.24
C GLY A 390 32.86 -41.86 76.19
N ALA A 391 32.39 -41.37 77.35
CA ALA A 391 31.64 -40.12 77.45
C ALA A 391 32.46 -38.90 76.98
N LYS A 392 33.75 -38.84 77.32
CA LYS A 392 34.65 -37.77 76.87
C LYS A 392 34.87 -37.78 75.36
N ALA A 393 35.09 -38.96 74.76
CA ALA A 393 35.24 -39.11 73.31
C ALA A 393 33.97 -38.73 72.55
N ALA A 394 32.79 -39.15 73.05
CA ALA A 394 31.50 -38.76 72.46
C ALA A 394 31.27 -37.24 72.51
N TYR A 395 31.62 -36.58 73.61
CA TYR A 395 31.51 -35.13 73.73
C TYR A 395 32.44 -34.37 72.76
N GLN A 396 33.66 -34.86 72.56
CA GLN A 396 34.61 -34.29 71.60
C GLN A 396 34.11 -34.43 70.16
N SER A 397 33.67 -35.63 69.75
CA SER A 397 33.10 -35.84 68.42
C SER A 397 31.85 -35.00 68.16
N LEU A 398 30.96 -34.83 69.15
CA LEU A 398 29.79 -33.97 69.02
C LEU A 398 30.19 -32.49 68.86
N ALA A 399 31.22 -32.02 69.58
CA ALA A 399 31.73 -30.66 69.46
C ALA A 399 32.38 -30.39 68.08
N GLU A 400 33.04 -31.39 67.49
CA GLU A 400 33.59 -31.33 66.13
C GLU A 400 32.47 -31.27 65.08
N GLN A 401 31.47 -32.15 65.16
CA GLN A 401 30.31 -32.14 64.27
C GLN A 401 29.52 -30.82 64.32
N VAL A 402 29.40 -30.21 65.50
CA VAL A 402 28.76 -28.88 65.65
C VAL A 402 29.58 -27.80 64.94
N LYS A 403 30.91 -27.79 65.08
CA LYS A 403 31.79 -26.85 64.38
C LYS A 403 31.71 -27.00 62.86
N GLU A 404 31.85 -28.22 62.33
CA GLU A 404 31.73 -28.50 60.89
C GLU A 404 30.39 -28.01 60.33
N ARG A 405 29.30 -28.25 61.07
CA ARG A 405 27.95 -27.81 60.67
C ARG A 405 27.76 -26.29 60.74
N GLU A 406 28.45 -25.60 61.66
CA GLU A 406 28.46 -24.13 61.72
C GLU A 406 29.32 -23.51 60.62
N GLU A 407 30.45 -24.12 60.29
CA GLU A 407 31.34 -23.72 59.19
C GLU A 407 30.66 -23.91 57.83
N ALA A 408 30.03 -25.07 57.59
CA ALA A 408 29.21 -25.30 56.39
C ALA A 408 28.11 -24.24 56.24
N LYS A 409 27.35 -23.96 57.31
CA LYS A 409 26.33 -22.90 57.33
C LYS A 409 26.89 -21.49 57.09
N ARG A 410 28.15 -21.23 57.45
CA ARG A 410 28.82 -19.95 57.15
C ARG A 410 29.22 -19.89 55.67
N LEU A 411 29.78 -20.96 55.11
CA LEU A 411 30.14 -21.06 53.70
C LEU A 411 28.91 -20.91 52.80
N ASP A 412 27.81 -21.60 53.09
CA ASP A 412 26.55 -21.47 52.37
C ASP A 412 26.04 -20.01 52.41
N LYS A 413 25.99 -19.38 53.60
CA LYS A 413 25.63 -17.96 53.71
C LYS A 413 26.52 -17.03 52.89
N THR A 414 27.84 -17.28 52.82
CA THR A 414 28.72 -16.47 51.97
C THR A 414 28.47 -16.70 50.49
N ARG A 415 28.15 -17.94 50.08
CA ARG A 415 27.81 -18.30 48.71
C ARG A 415 26.49 -17.66 48.28
N ASP A 416 25.47 -17.70 49.14
CA ASP A 416 24.18 -17.06 48.92
C ASP A 416 24.31 -15.53 48.81
N LEU A 417 25.11 -14.90 49.69
CA LEU A 417 25.40 -13.47 49.62
C LEU A 417 26.17 -13.08 48.34
N GLN A 418 27.09 -13.93 47.87
CA GLN A 418 27.78 -13.73 46.59
C GLN A 418 26.82 -13.90 45.39
N ALA A 419 25.95 -14.91 45.41
CA ALA A 419 24.92 -15.12 44.39
C ALA A 419 23.94 -13.94 44.34
N ALA A 420 23.45 -13.47 45.48
CA ALA A 420 22.58 -12.30 45.59
C ALA A 420 23.26 -11.03 45.05
N ARG A 421 24.55 -10.81 45.36
CA ARG A 421 25.32 -9.69 44.78
C ARG A 421 25.44 -9.79 43.26
N MET A 422 25.75 -10.96 42.71
CA MET A 422 25.82 -11.15 41.25
C MET A 422 24.47 -10.90 40.55
N VAL A 423 23.35 -11.26 41.19
CA VAL A 423 22.00 -10.97 40.69
C VAL A 423 21.72 -9.47 40.74
N LEU A 424 22.05 -8.78 41.84
CA LEU A 424 21.88 -7.33 41.96
C LEU A 424 22.74 -6.57 40.94
N ASP A 425 24.03 -6.91 40.81
CA ASP A 425 24.94 -6.33 39.80
C ASP A 425 24.40 -6.53 38.38
N ARG A 426 23.80 -7.69 38.10
CA ARG A 426 23.20 -7.98 36.79
C ARG A 426 21.95 -7.13 36.55
N VAL A 427 21.03 -7.09 37.50
CA VAL A 427 19.80 -6.28 37.41
C VAL A 427 20.16 -4.80 37.27
N GLN A 428 21.17 -4.31 37.98
CA GLN A 428 21.61 -2.93 37.89
C GLN A 428 22.23 -2.61 36.51
N ARG A 429 23.07 -3.50 35.95
CA ARG A 429 23.57 -3.35 34.56
C ARG A 429 22.44 -3.39 33.51
N GLU A 430 21.42 -4.22 33.72
CA GLU A 430 20.25 -4.29 32.84
C GLU A 430 19.40 -3.00 32.94
N GLN A 431 19.23 -2.44 34.15
CA GLN A 431 18.57 -1.15 34.38
C GLN A 431 19.36 0.04 33.79
N ASP A 432 20.68 0.09 33.96
CA ASP A 432 21.54 1.12 33.38
C ASP A 432 21.49 1.08 31.84
N ALA A 433 21.49 -0.12 31.26
CA ALA A 433 21.35 -0.30 29.81
C ALA A 433 19.96 0.11 29.29
N GLU A 434 18.89 -0.14 30.06
CA GLU A 434 17.55 0.38 29.73
C GLU A 434 17.47 1.91 29.86
N ALA A 435 18.07 2.49 30.90
CA ALA A 435 18.10 3.93 31.13
C ALA A 435 18.83 4.65 29.98
N GLU A 436 19.98 4.12 29.54
CA GLU A 436 20.68 4.65 28.36
C GLU A 436 19.86 4.50 27.06
N ARG A 437 19.18 3.37 26.84
CA ARG A 437 18.27 3.21 25.70
C ARG A 437 17.13 4.23 25.72
N ARG A 438 16.53 4.50 26.89
CA ARG A 438 15.48 5.52 27.05
C ARG A 438 16.03 6.92 26.78
N ARG A 439 17.21 7.26 27.35
CA ARG A 439 17.89 8.54 27.14
C ARG A 439 18.23 8.79 25.67
N LEU A 440 18.72 7.78 24.95
CA LEU A 440 18.98 7.86 23.51
C LEU A 440 17.68 8.07 22.71
N ALA A 441 16.61 7.32 23.01
CA ALA A 441 15.32 7.47 22.36
C ALA A 441 14.67 8.85 22.64
N GLU A 442 14.86 9.41 23.84
CA GLU A 442 14.43 10.77 24.18
C GLU A 442 15.26 11.83 23.45
N ALA A 443 16.57 11.65 23.33
CA ALA A 443 17.44 12.53 22.56
C ALA A 443 17.09 12.51 21.05
N GLU A 444 16.72 11.35 20.48
CA GLU A 444 16.22 11.24 19.11
C GLU A 444 14.86 11.91 18.93
N LYS A 445 13.92 11.71 19.86
CA LYS A 445 12.63 12.42 19.87
C LYS A 445 12.82 13.94 19.95
N LEU A 446 13.76 14.41 20.76
CA LEU A 446 14.06 15.83 20.90
C LEU A 446 14.66 16.39 19.60
N LYS A 447 15.62 15.70 18.99
CA LYS A 447 16.17 16.06 17.66
C LYS A 447 15.07 16.15 16.61
N PHE A 448 14.23 15.12 16.49
CA PHE A 448 13.11 15.11 15.54
C PHE A 448 12.13 16.26 15.80
N LYS A 449 11.82 16.57 17.07
CA LYS A 449 10.99 17.72 17.43
C LYS A 449 11.63 19.04 16.99
N THR A 450 12.94 19.24 17.25
CA THR A 450 13.64 20.47 16.81
C THR A 450 13.71 20.61 15.29
N GLU A 451 13.83 19.49 14.57
CA GLU A 451 13.81 19.48 13.10
C GLU A 451 12.40 19.81 12.57
N LEU A 452 11.35 19.26 13.17
CA LEU A 452 9.95 19.59 12.86
C LEU A 452 9.66 21.07 13.12
N GLU A 453 10.11 21.62 14.25
CA GLU A 453 9.98 23.05 14.58
C GLU A 453 10.74 23.94 13.59
N ALA A 454 11.93 23.52 13.14
CA ALA A 454 12.69 24.21 12.09
C ALA A 454 11.95 24.18 10.74
N GLN A 455 11.40 23.03 10.33
CA GLN A 455 10.58 22.90 9.12
C GLN A 455 9.31 23.75 9.21
N MET A 456 8.64 23.79 10.36
CA MET A 456 7.46 24.65 10.59
C MET A 456 7.83 26.13 10.50
N LYS A 457 9.01 26.53 11.01
CA LYS A 457 9.51 27.90 10.94
C LYS A 457 9.85 28.32 9.50
N ASP A 458 10.56 27.49 8.75
CA ASP A 458 10.85 27.72 7.32
C ASP A 458 9.54 27.79 6.50
N ASN A 459 8.62 26.85 6.70
CA ASN A 459 7.33 26.85 6.02
C ASN A 459 6.48 28.08 6.40
N ALA A 460 6.52 28.54 7.65
CA ALA A 460 5.89 29.79 8.08
C ALA A 460 6.55 31.04 7.46
N GLN A 461 7.88 31.05 7.26
CA GLN A 461 8.58 32.12 6.54
C GLN A 461 8.18 32.14 5.05
N ARG A 462 8.18 30.98 4.37
CA ARG A 462 7.71 30.82 2.98
C ARG A 462 6.25 31.24 2.79
N ARG A 463 5.39 31.05 3.79
CA ARG A 463 3.98 31.50 3.76
C ARG A 463 3.80 32.97 4.13
N ARG A 464 4.69 33.58 4.93
CA ARG A 464 4.66 35.03 5.25
C ARG A 464 5.08 35.90 4.07
N VAL A 465 6.06 35.44 3.29
CA VAL A 465 6.47 36.10 2.05
C VAL A 465 6.56 35.04 0.97
N ALA A 466 5.44 34.79 0.30
CA ALA A 466 5.45 34.11 -0.97
C ALA A 466 5.81 35.16 -2.04
N PRO A 467 7.05 35.21 -2.56
CA PRO A 467 7.36 36.08 -3.68
C PRO A 467 6.51 35.64 -4.87
N MET A 468 5.90 36.61 -5.54
CA MET A 468 5.03 36.40 -6.70
C MET A 468 5.67 35.38 -7.67
N THR A 469 4.91 34.37 -8.07
CA THR A 469 5.44 33.24 -8.86
C THR A 469 6.02 33.73 -10.18
N SER A 470 6.90 32.95 -10.82
CA SER A 470 7.51 33.35 -12.10
C SER A 470 6.47 33.62 -13.19
N ILE A 471 5.32 32.94 -13.16
CA ILE A 471 4.19 33.14 -14.08
C ILE A 471 3.44 34.43 -13.75
N GLU A 472 3.11 34.69 -12.48
CA GLU A 472 2.45 35.94 -12.07
C GLU A 472 3.36 37.16 -12.31
N ARG A 473 4.69 37.02 -12.13
CA ARG A 473 5.67 38.04 -12.53
C ARG A 473 5.72 38.28 -14.03
N LEU A 474 5.54 37.25 -14.85
CA LEU A 474 5.49 37.39 -16.31
C LEU A 474 4.19 38.05 -16.76
N ILE A 475 3.05 37.73 -16.14
CA ILE A 475 1.75 38.35 -16.40
C ILE A 475 1.77 39.83 -15.98
N ASN A 476 2.30 40.13 -14.80
CA ASN A 476 2.35 41.48 -14.23
C ASN A 476 3.60 42.27 -14.67
N HIS A 477 4.43 41.75 -15.57
CA HIS A 477 5.71 42.32 -16.03
C HIS A 477 5.62 43.82 -16.29
N LYS A 478 4.71 44.26 -17.17
CA LYS A 478 4.59 45.68 -17.55
C LYS A 478 4.24 46.58 -16.36
N MET A 479 3.29 46.14 -15.53
CA MET A 479 2.87 46.87 -14.34
C MET A 479 3.97 46.89 -13.26
N LEU A 480 4.83 45.87 -13.21
CA LEU A 480 6.02 45.85 -12.36
C LEU A 480 7.08 46.82 -12.86
N ASP A 481 7.34 46.88 -14.16
CA ASP A 481 8.28 47.83 -14.75
C ASP A 481 7.80 49.26 -14.53
N GLU A 482 6.51 49.55 -14.77
CA GLU A 482 5.87 50.85 -14.49
C GLU A 482 5.98 51.24 -13.00
N VAL A 483 5.81 50.29 -12.08
CA VAL A 483 6.03 50.52 -10.63
C VAL A 483 7.52 50.72 -10.30
N HIS A 484 8.43 50.07 -11.00
CA HIS A 484 9.87 50.18 -10.78
C HIS A 484 10.43 51.51 -11.34
N ASP A 485 9.90 51.97 -12.47
CA ASP A 485 10.13 53.28 -13.07
C ASP A 485 9.51 54.39 -12.21
N TRP A 486 8.29 54.17 -11.67
CA TRP A 486 7.69 55.10 -10.71
C TRP A 486 8.50 55.21 -9.41
N GLN A 487 8.98 54.09 -8.85
CA GLN A 487 9.83 54.10 -7.66
C GLN A 487 11.18 54.77 -7.88
N SER A 488 11.74 54.71 -9.09
CA SER A 488 13.05 55.30 -9.40
C SER A 488 12.98 56.75 -9.90
N THR A 489 11.88 57.17 -10.53
CA THR A 489 11.72 58.53 -11.11
C THR A 489 10.72 59.42 -10.37
N GLY A 490 9.88 58.85 -9.51
CA GLY A 490 8.84 59.56 -8.75
C GLY A 490 7.65 60.06 -9.59
N LYS A 491 7.57 59.73 -10.87
CA LYS A 491 6.53 60.20 -11.80
C LYS A 491 5.68 59.04 -12.30
N VAL A 492 4.36 59.19 -12.27
CA VAL A 492 3.42 58.25 -12.88
C VAL A 492 3.35 58.57 -14.36
N VAL A 493 3.71 57.61 -15.21
CA VAL A 493 3.46 57.67 -16.66
C VAL A 493 2.01 57.25 -16.89
N VAL A 494 1.27 58.06 -17.67
CA VAL A 494 -0.16 57.88 -18.00
C VAL A 494 -0.28 57.58 -19.50
#